data_AF-A0A318TU64-F1
#
_entry.id   AF-A0A318TU64-F1
#
_cell.length_a   1.000
_cell.length_b   1.000
_cell.length_c   1.000
_cell.angle_alpha   90.00
_cell.angle_beta   90.00
_cell.angle_gamma   90.00
#
_symmetry.space_group_name_H-M   'P 1'
#
loop_
_entity.id
_entity.type
_entity.pdbx_description
1 polymer ?
#
loop_
_entity_poly.entity_id
_entity_poly.type
_entity_poly.pdbx_seq_one_letter_code
_entity_poly.pdbx_strand_id
1 'polypeptide(L)'
;MTKENPKVAIYTRVSTEEQKKVESLLEAQKEALTAFAAQKGYEVYDYYSDIDSGKDFSGPGIQRLFIDMRNERFDAIIVWKVDRISHNNSDVIRLVDEELRPRGVKLLVSTCDIDSSTANGYMFISLLGAFAEYQVSCRKDLFQFKKIMKKEVVM
;
A
#
# COMPACT_ATOMS: atom_id res chain seq x y z
N MET A 1 16.64 -19.68 -9.13
CA MET A 1 15.86 -20.14 -10.29
C MET A 1 14.75 -19.13 -10.51
N THR A 2 14.82 -18.33 -11.58
CA THR A 2 13.75 -17.39 -11.94
C THR A 2 12.59 -18.19 -12.51
N LYS A 3 11.39 -18.11 -11.90
CA LYS A 3 10.17 -18.76 -12.41
C LYS A 3 9.88 -18.27 -13.84
N GLU A 4 9.56 -19.19 -14.75
CA GLU A 4 8.94 -18.84 -16.02
C GLU A 4 7.56 -18.20 -15.73
N ASN A 5 7.35 -16.97 -16.19
CA ASN A 5 6.20 -16.11 -15.87
C ASN A 5 5.99 -15.81 -14.37
N PRO A 6 6.71 -14.83 -13.79
CA PRO A 6 6.41 -14.37 -12.44
C PRO A 6 5.00 -13.76 -12.40
N LYS A 7 4.22 -14.14 -11.39
CA LYS A 7 2.83 -13.70 -11.25
C LYS A 7 2.71 -12.51 -10.30
N VAL A 8 1.75 -11.63 -10.55
CA VAL A 8 1.53 -10.43 -9.73
C VAL A 8 0.07 -10.22 -9.35
N ALA A 9 -0.15 -9.84 -8.09
CA ALA A 9 -1.42 -9.33 -7.61
C ALA A 9 -1.48 -7.82 -7.77
N ILE A 10 -2.58 -7.28 -8.28
CA ILE A 10 -2.79 -5.83 -8.36
C ILE A 10 -3.75 -5.42 -7.24
N TYR A 11 -3.35 -4.47 -6.41
CA TYR A 11 -4.20 -3.93 -5.36
C TYR A 11 -4.51 -2.45 -5.58
N THR A 12 -5.81 -2.13 -5.55
CA THR A 12 -6.34 -0.77 -5.71
C THR A 12 -7.22 -0.40 -4.52
N ARG A 13 -7.30 0.89 -4.20
CA ARG A 13 -8.15 1.37 -3.10
C ARG A 13 -8.69 2.75 -3.40
N VAL A 14 -9.95 2.98 -3.05
CA VAL A 14 -10.60 4.28 -3.11
C VAL A 14 -11.23 4.65 -1.77
N SER A 15 -11.30 5.93 -1.46
CA SER A 15 -11.81 6.45 -0.19
C SER A 15 -13.24 7.01 -0.29
N THR A 16 -13.90 6.89 -1.44
CA THR A 16 -15.16 7.56 -1.75
C THR A 16 -16.26 6.52 -1.97
N GLU A 17 -17.48 6.80 -1.50
CA GLU A 17 -18.66 5.92 -1.69
C GLU A 17 -19.51 6.31 -2.92
N GLU A 18 -19.15 7.36 -3.67
CA GLU A 18 -19.84 7.72 -4.92
C GLU A 18 -19.58 6.69 -6.02
N GLN A 19 -20.45 5.68 -6.09
CA GLN A 19 -20.32 4.48 -6.95
C GLN A 19 -19.91 4.77 -8.39
N LYS A 20 -20.53 5.75 -9.07
CA LYS A 20 -20.20 6.09 -10.47
C LYS A 20 -18.79 6.64 -10.66
N LYS A 21 -18.25 7.40 -9.70
CA LYS A 21 -16.87 7.89 -9.77
C LYS A 21 -15.88 6.81 -9.37
N VAL A 22 -16.25 5.97 -8.41
CA VAL A 22 -15.43 4.85 -7.93
C VAL A 22 -15.12 3.86 -9.05
N GLU A 23 -16.13 3.43 -9.79
CA GLU A 23 -15.95 2.41 -10.84
C GLU A 23 -14.98 2.90 -11.92
N SER A 24 -15.18 4.11 -12.44
CA SER A 24 -14.27 4.71 -13.43
C SER A 24 -12.84 4.90 -12.90
N LEU A 25 -12.67 5.29 -11.64
CA LEU A 25 -11.34 5.47 -11.03
C LEU A 25 -10.63 4.15 -10.76
N LEU A 26 -11.36 3.09 -10.41
CA LEU A 26 -10.81 1.75 -10.21
C LEU A 26 -10.41 1.14 -11.54
N GLU A 27 -11.23 1.25 -12.58
CA GLU A 27 -10.90 0.74 -13.92
C GLU A 27 -9.67 1.43 -14.51
N ALA A 28 -9.58 2.76 -14.42
CA ALA A 28 -8.40 3.50 -14.88
C ALA A 28 -7.12 3.09 -14.12
N GLN A 29 -7.23 2.85 -12.81
CA GLN A 29 -6.09 2.34 -12.01
C GLN A 29 -5.72 0.92 -12.41
N LYS A 30 -6.70 0.03 -12.60
CA LYS A 30 -6.45 -1.35 -13.04
C LYS A 30 -5.71 -1.36 -14.37
N GLU A 31 -6.22 -0.65 -15.38
CA GLU A 31 -5.59 -0.59 -16.71
C GLU A 31 -4.14 -0.12 -16.64
N ALA A 32 -3.89 0.96 -15.91
CA ALA A 32 -2.55 1.52 -15.76
C ALA A 32 -1.60 0.57 -15.00
N LEU A 33 -2.08 -0.13 -13.96
CA LEU A 33 -1.29 -1.11 -13.21
C LEU A 33 -1.06 -2.39 -13.99
N THR A 34 -2.01 -2.81 -14.84
CA THR A 34 -1.84 -3.95 -15.76
C THR A 34 -0.80 -3.65 -16.83
N ALA A 35 -0.81 -2.43 -17.39
CA ALA A 35 0.23 -2.00 -18.31
C ALA A 35 1.61 -1.98 -17.64
N PHE A 36 1.70 -1.48 -16.40
CA PHE A 36 2.92 -1.50 -15.61
C PHE A 36 3.40 -2.93 -15.30
N ALA A 37 2.49 -3.84 -14.96
CA ALA A 37 2.79 -5.26 -14.76
C ALA A 37 3.40 -5.90 -16.02
N ALA A 38 2.77 -5.68 -17.17
CA ALA A 38 3.26 -6.16 -18.46
C ALA A 38 4.64 -5.59 -18.82
N GLN A 39 4.86 -4.29 -18.57
CA GLN A 39 6.15 -3.64 -18.78
C GLN A 39 7.26 -4.27 -17.93
N LYS A 40 6.94 -4.70 -16.71
CA LYS A 40 7.86 -5.37 -15.79
C LYS A 40 7.98 -6.88 -16.03
N GLY A 41 7.27 -7.43 -17.02
CA GLY A 41 7.30 -8.85 -17.38
C GLY A 41 6.52 -9.75 -16.42
N TYR A 42 5.53 -9.22 -15.71
CA TYR A 42 4.65 -10.01 -14.84
C TYR A 42 3.34 -10.38 -15.53
N GLU A 43 2.85 -11.58 -15.24
CA GLU A 43 1.49 -12.01 -15.55
C GLU A 43 0.56 -11.65 -14.39
N VAL A 44 -0.56 -10.98 -14.66
CA VAL A 44 -1.53 -10.63 -13.61
C VAL A 44 -2.27 -11.88 -13.15
N TYR A 45 -2.14 -12.23 -11.87
CA TYR A 45 -2.86 -13.33 -11.24
C TYR A 45 -4.31 -12.95 -10.92
N ASP A 46 -4.51 -11.84 -10.20
CA ASP A 46 -5.83 -11.34 -9.84
C ASP A 46 -5.78 -9.85 -9.42
N TYR A 47 -6.94 -9.21 -9.43
CA TYR A 47 -7.18 -7.83 -9.02
C TYR A 47 -7.90 -7.80 -7.67
N TYR A 48 -7.39 -6.99 -6.76
CA TYR A 48 -7.94 -6.78 -5.43
C TYR A 48 -8.29 -5.31 -5.28
N SER A 49 -9.45 -5.03 -4.70
CA SER A 49 -9.91 -3.66 -4.51
C SER A 49 -10.68 -3.48 -3.22
N ASP A 50 -10.42 -2.36 -2.53
CA ASP A 50 -11.18 -1.96 -1.35
C ASP A 50 -11.77 -0.54 -1.51
N ILE A 51 -12.97 -0.35 -0.97
CA ILE A 51 -13.57 0.96 -0.74
C ILE A 51 -13.49 1.22 0.76
N ASP A 52 -12.39 1.83 1.20
CA ASP A 52 -12.18 2.10 2.62
C ASP A 52 -11.30 3.34 2.81
N SER A 53 -11.50 3.95 3.97
CA SER A 53 -10.67 4.99 4.56
C SER A 53 -9.18 4.61 4.61
N GLY A 54 -8.80 3.33 4.75
CA GLY A 54 -7.42 2.83 4.73
C GLY A 54 -6.68 2.93 6.07
N LYS A 55 -7.43 2.99 7.17
CA LYS A 55 -6.87 3.13 8.53
C LYS A 55 -6.13 1.89 8.99
N ASP A 56 -6.55 0.72 8.52
CA ASP A 56 -6.00 -0.57 8.85
C ASP A 56 -6.15 -1.54 7.66
N PHE A 57 -5.53 -2.71 7.77
CA PHE A 57 -5.66 -3.77 6.78
C PHE A 57 -6.93 -4.59 6.97
N SER A 58 -8.08 -3.98 7.27
CA SER A 58 -9.32 -4.71 7.57
C SER A 58 -10.20 -4.98 6.33
N GLY A 59 -9.88 -4.37 5.19
CA GLY A 59 -10.64 -4.47 3.95
C GLY A 59 -10.75 -5.91 3.41
N PRO A 60 -11.91 -6.32 2.86
CA PRO A 60 -12.07 -7.65 2.30
C PRO A 60 -11.11 -7.95 1.14
N GLY A 61 -10.79 -6.94 0.33
CA GLY A 61 -9.85 -7.06 -0.79
C GLY A 61 -8.43 -7.38 -0.33
N ILE A 62 -7.91 -6.61 0.63
CA ILE A 62 -6.56 -6.82 1.17
C ILE A 62 -6.45 -8.11 1.99
N GLN A 63 -7.51 -8.51 2.71
CA GLN A 63 -7.55 -9.79 3.40
C GLN A 63 -7.50 -10.97 2.41
N ARG A 64 -8.28 -10.91 1.32
CA ARG A 64 -8.22 -11.91 0.24
C ARG A 64 -6.82 -11.97 -0.39
N LEU A 65 -6.19 -10.82 -0.60
CA LEU A 65 -4.82 -10.73 -1.11
C LEU A 65 -3.84 -11.44 -0.18
N PHE A 66 -3.92 -11.23 1.13
CA PHE A 66 -3.03 -11.89 2.08
C PHE A 66 -3.27 -13.40 2.17
N ILE A 67 -4.50 -13.87 1.99
CA ILE A 67 -4.79 -15.31 1.92
C ILE A 67 -4.10 -15.91 0.69
N ASP A 68 -4.28 -15.32 -0.48
CA ASP A 68 -3.68 -15.82 -1.73
C ASP A 68 -2.15 -15.70 -1.73
N MET A 69 -1.60 -14.66 -1.09
CA MET A 69 -0.18 -14.52 -0.83
C MET A 69 0.37 -15.68 0.02
N ARG A 70 -0.33 -16.03 1.11
CA ARG A 70 0.07 -17.15 2.00
C ARG A 70 -0.05 -18.50 1.31
N ASN A 71 -0.89 -18.60 0.28
CA ASN A 71 -1.03 -19.77 -0.58
C ASN A 71 -0.06 -19.74 -1.79
N GLU A 72 0.93 -18.84 -1.79
CA GLU A 72 1.99 -18.74 -2.81
C GLU A 72 1.47 -18.58 -4.25
N ARG A 73 0.32 -17.89 -4.41
CA ARG A 73 -0.37 -17.77 -5.71
C ARG A 73 0.30 -16.79 -6.68
N PHE A 74 1.14 -15.89 -6.15
CA PHE A 74 1.85 -14.85 -6.90
C PHE A 74 3.18 -14.49 -6.22
N ASP A 75 4.06 -13.81 -6.94
CA ASP A 75 5.42 -13.47 -6.53
C ASP A 75 5.60 -11.97 -6.22
N ALA A 76 4.63 -11.13 -6.61
CA ALA A 76 4.67 -9.70 -6.35
C ALA A 76 3.28 -9.11 -6.12
N ILE A 77 3.25 -7.93 -5.50
CA ILE A 77 2.08 -7.07 -5.33
C ILE A 77 2.39 -5.73 -5.98
N ILE A 78 1.53 -5.27 -6.89
CA ILE A 78 1.60 -3.95 -7.48
C ILE A 78 0.54 -3.04 -6.85
N VAL A 79 0.96 -1.84 -6.46
CA VAL A 79 0.09 -0.76 -6.00
C VAL A 79 0.39 0.54 -6.74
N TRP A 80 -0.61 1.41 -6.84
CA TRP A 80 -0.44 2.73 -7.48
C TRP A 80 0.55 3.61 -6.70
N LYS A 81 0.32 3.75 -5.40
CA LYS A 81 1.15 4.54 -4.47
C LYS A 81 1.27 3.80 -3.15
N VAL A 82 2.30 4.13 -2.35
CA VAL A 82 2.50 3.54 -1.02
C VAL A 82 1.28 3.78 -0.11
N ASP A 83 0.64 4.95 -0.17
CA ASP A 83 -0.55 5.26 0.64
C ASP A 83 -1.79 4.42 0.28
N ARG A 84 -1.76 3.71 -0.86
CA ARG A 84 -2.87 2.84 -1.27
C ARG A 84 -2.88 1.52 -0.51
N ILE A 85 -1.70 1.02 -0.10
CA ILE A 85 -1.61 -0.20 0.72
C ILE A 85 -1.90 0.07 2.20
N SER A 86 -1.37 1.16 2.77
CA SER A 86 -1.66 1.60 4.13
C SER A 86 -1.45 3.11 4.25
N HIS A 87 -2.24 3.78 5.10
CA HIS A 87 -2.00 5.20 5.46
C HIS A 87 -0.85 5.39 6.46
N ASN A 88 -0.34 4.31 7.03
CA ASN A 88 0.80 4.32 7.93
C ASN A 88 1.97 3.63 7.23
N ASN A 89 2.93 4.43 6.74
CA ASN A 89 4.08 3.89 6.01
C ASN A 89 4.95 2.97 6.88
N SER A 90 4.93 3.10 8.21
CA SER A 90 5.60 2.14 9.11
C SER A 90 4.99 0.73 9.01
N ASP A 91 3.68 0.65 8.85
CA ASP A 91 3.00 -0.63 8.63
C ASP A 91 3.36 -1.24 7.28
N VAL A 92 3.76 -0.43 6.30
CA VAL A 92 4.25 -0.91 5.00
C VAL A 92 5.63 -1.55 5.14
N ILE A 93 6.56 -0.96 5.91
CA ILE A 93 7.85 -1.60 6.19
C ILE A 93 7.65 -2.91 6.94
N ARG A 94 6.79 -2.88 7.96
CA ARG A 94 6.45 -4.08 8.71
C ARG A 94 5.87 -5.18 7.82
N LEU A 95 4.96 -4.82 6.91
CA LEU A 95 4.42 -5.74 5.91
C LEU A 95 5.53 -6.32 5.02
N VAL A 96 6.44 -5.48 4.53
CA VAL A 96 7.56 -5.91 3.68
C VAL A 96 8.48 -6.89 4.43
N ASP A 97 8.83 -6.59 5.67
CA ASP A 97 9.81 -7.37 6.44
C ASP A 97 9.22 -8.65 7.06
N GLU A 98 8.00 -8.58 7.61
CA GLU A 98 7.37 -9.69 8.35
C GLU A 98 6.55 -10.60 7.44
N GLU A 99 5.95 -10.07 6.37
CA GLU A 99 5.03 -10.84 5.53
C GLU A 99 5.60 -11.14 4.13
N LEU A 100 6.08 -10.12 3.42
CA LEU A 100 6.46 -10.27 2.01
C LEU A 100 7.82 -10.96 1.82
N ARG A 101 8.87 -10.38 2.41
CA ARG A 101 10.26 -10.86 2.25
C ARG A 101 10.44 -12.32 2.68
N PRO A 102 9.89 -12.80 3.81
CA PRO A 102 10.02 -14.20 4.21
C PRO A 102 9.37 -15.18 3.23
N ARG A 103 8.38 -14.71 2.45
CA ARG A 103 7.66 -15.50 1.44
C ARG A 103 8.20 -15.30 0.02
N GLY A 104 9.27 -14.51 -0.14
CA GLY A 104 9.82 -14.17 -1.46
C GLY A 104 8.91 -13.26 -2.30
N VAL A 105 7.89 -12.66 -1.69
CA VAL A 105 6.96 -11.74 -2.36
C VAL A 105 7.53 -10.33 -2.35
N LYS A 106 7.31 -9.58 -3.42
CA LYS A 106 7.80 -8.20 -3.58
C LYS A 106 6.66 -7.19 -3.58
N LEU A 107 6.93 -5.98 -3.09
CA LEU A 107 6.04 -4.84 -3.27
C LEU A 107 6.59 -3.93 -4.37
N LEU A 108 5.77 -3.70 -5.38
CA LEU A 108 6.04 -2.81 -6.51
C LEU A 108 5.11 -1.59 -6.44
N VAL A 109 5.67 -0.38 -6.56
CA VAL A 109 4.90 0.86 -6.53
C VAL A 109 5.05 1.59 -7.86
N SER A 110 3.94 1.74 -8.59
CA SER A 110 4.01 2.19 -9.98
C SER A 110 4.40 3.67 -10.12
N THR A 111 3.93 4.58 -9.27
CA THR A 111 4.17 6.02 -9.45
C THR A 111 5.63 6.46 -9.33
N CYS A 112 6.46 5.66 -8.67
CA CYS A 112 7.86 5.99 -8.41
C CYS A 112 8.81 4.87 -8.85
N ASP A 113 8.30 3.88 -9.57
CA ASP A 113 9.01 2.66 -9.98
C ASP A 113 9.84 2.00 -8.87
N ILE A 114 9.22 1.84 -7.69
CA ILE A 114 9.88 1.28 -6.51
C ILE A 114 9.70 -0.24 -6.50
N ASP A 115 10.79 -0.97 -6.26
CA ASP A 115 10.80 -2.41 -5.97
C ASP A 115 11.39 -2.66 -4.57
N SER A 116 10.57 -3.16 -3.65
CA SER A 116 10.96 -3.42 -2.25
C SER A 116 12.04 -4.49 -2.07
N SER A 117 12.31 -5.29 -3.11
CA SER A 117 13.39 -6.29 -3.09
C SER A 117 14.77 -5.70 -3.40
N THR A 118 14.82 -4.47 -3.92
CA THR A 118 16.07 -3.75 -4.19
C THR A 118 16.50 -2.93 -2.98
N ALA A 119 17.81 -2.74 -2.79
CA ALA A 119 18.33 -1.90 -1.70
C ALA A 119 17.80 -0.46 -1.77
N ASN A 120 17.77 0.12 -2.97
CA ASN A 120 17.26 1.47 -3.19
C ASN A 120 15.76 1.55 -2.90
N GLY A 121 14.95 0.62 -3.41
CA GLY A 121 13.51 0.64 -3.18
C GLY A 121 13.16 0.44 -1.70
N TYR A 122 13.86 -0.47 -1.01
CA TYR A 122 13.70 -0.64 0.43
C TYR A 122 14.08 0.62 1.23
N MET A 123 15.19 1.28 0.88
CA MET A 123 15.59 2.56 1.48
C MET A 123 14.51 3.63 1.28
N PHE A 124 13.97 3.76 0.06
CA PHE A 124 12.90 4.72 -0.23
C PHE A 124 11.64 4.47 0.59
N ILE A 125 11.19 3.22 0.69
CA ILE A 125 10.03 2.86 1.52
C ILE A 125 10.33 3.19 3.00
N SER A 126 11.55 2.93 3.46
CA SER A 126 11.96 3.20 4.85
C SER A 126 11.95 4.68 5.17
N LEU A 127 12.45 5.52 4.24
CA LEU A 127 12.40 6.98 4.38
C LEU A 127 10.96 7.51 4.41
N LEU A 128 10.08 6.98 3.55
CA LEU A 128 8.65 7.30 3.58
C LEU A 128 7.99 6.87 4.89
N GLY A 129 8.40 5.72 5.44
CA GLY A 129 8.06 5.24 6.79
C GLY A 129 8.38 6.26 7.87
N ALA A 130 9.66 6.62 7.98
CA ALA A 130 10.15 7.59 8.95
C ALA A 130 9.43 8.95 8.85
N PHE A 131 9.17 9.41 7.63
CA PHE A 131 8.45 10.68 7.43
C PHE A 131 6.98 10.61 7.89
N ALA A 132 6.32 9.46 7.71
CA ALA A 132 4.95 9.26 8.19
C ALA A 132 4.88 9.26 9.72
N GLU A 133 5.84 8.60 10.40
CA GLU A 133 5.93 8.62 11.87
C GLU A 133 6.13 10.03 12.39
N TYR A 134 7.02 10.80 11.75
CA TYR A 134 7.23 12.20 12.07
C TYR A 134 5.94 13.01 11.96
N GLN A 135 5.15 12.86 10.89
CA GLN A 135 3.86 13.53 10.73
C GLN A 135 2.84 13.13 11.80
N VAL A 136 2.83 11.87 12.24
CA VAL A 136 1.98 11.43 13.36
C VAL A 136 2.42 12.09 14.67
N SER A 137 3.73 12.18 14.93
CA SER A 137 4.28 12.87 16.10
C SER A 137 3.85 14.34 16.13
N CYS A 138 4.09 15.09 15.04
CA CYS A 138 3.71 16.51 14.98
C CYS A 138 2.20 16.73 15.20
N ARG A 139 1.34 15.84 14.68
CA ARG A 139 -0.11 15.91 14.92
C ARG A 139 -0.47 15.72 16.39
N LYS A 140 0.20 14.81 17.10
CA LYS A 140 0.01 14.61 18.54
C LYS A 140 0.43 15.85 19.33
N ASP A 141 1.56 16.45 18.99
CA ASP A 141 2.06 17.66 19.64
C ASP A 141 1.07 18.82 19.48
N LEU A 142 0.57 19.04 18.26
CA LEU A 142 -0.45 20.04 17.98
C LEU A 142 -1.75 19.79 18.77
N PHE A 143 -2.16 18.53 18.91
CA PHE A 143 -3.35 18.17 19.69
C PHE A 143 -3.16 18.48 21.18
N GLN A 144 -1.99 18.16 21.76
CA GLN A 144 -1.67 18.49 23.15
C GLN A 144 -1.65 19.99 23.37
N PHE A 145 -1.01 20.74 22.47
CA PHE A 145 -0.98 22.21 22.53
C PHE A 145 -2.39 22.82 22.51
N LYS A 146 -3.27 22.37 21.58
CA LYS A 146 -4.67 22.80 21.53
C LYS A 146 -5.45 22.47 22.81
N LYS A 147 -5.14 21.35 23.46
CA LYS A 147 -5.79 20.93 24.71
C LYS A 147 -5.38 21.82 25.89
N ILE A 148 -4.11 22.23 25.96
CA ILE A 148 -3.60 23.18 26.95
C ILE A 148 -4.25 24.55 26.76
N MET A 149 -4.22 25.09 25.54
CA MET A 149 -4.83 26.38 25.20
C MET A 149 -6.33 26.44 25.54
N LYS A 150 -7.09 25.35 25.30
CA LYS A 150 -8.50 25.28 25.68
C LYS A 150 -8.74 25.30 27.19
N LYS A 151 -7.80 24.82 28.01
CA LYS A 151 -7.92 24.89 29.47
C LYS A 151 -7.65 26.30 30.00
N GLU A 152 -6.71 27.01 29.40
CA GLU A 152 -6.37 28.38 29.81
C GLU A 152 -7.44 29.41 29.43
N VAL A 153 -8.18 29.20 28.34
CA VAL A 153 -9.26 30.10 27.89
C VAL A 153 -10.57 29.90 28.68
N VAL A 154 -10.70 28.80 29.44
CA VAL A 154 -11.90 28.46 30.23
C VAL A 154 -11.70 28.73 31.73
N MET A 155 -10.53 29.27 32.13
CA MET A 155 -10.30 29.90 33.44
C MET A 155 -10.44 31.41 33.33
#